data_AF-A0A1W2E0R2-F1
#
_entry.id   AF-A0A1W2E0R2-F1
#
_cell.length_a   1.000
_cell.length_b   1.000
_cell.length_c   1.000
_cell.angle_alpha   90.00
_cell.angle_beta   90.00
_cell.angle_gamma   90.00
#
_symmetry.space_group_name_H-M   'P 1'
#
loop_
_entity.id
_entity.type
_entity.pdbx_description
1 polymer ?
#
loop_
_entity_poly.entity_id
_entity_poly.type
_entity_poly.pdbx_seq_one_letter_code
_entity_poly.pdbx_strand_id
1 'polypeptide(L)'
;MQKGKCVRTISVAILCLWLLALPLMAGATYGASEAGLVIDKKSYVPGEQIQVKYQAPANWPSDAWIGIIPSNIRHGSEEVNDQHDITYQYIEQRTGGIMVFTAPGPGQWDLRMHDTDSNGREVASVSFTVSNIIPNSTGQKLWLNKTVFVPGERIQVRFQAMANWPSDAWIGIIPSNISHGSEEVNDQYDITYQYIEQRSSGIMEFTAPEAGHWDLRMHDTDSNGREISYISFTVR
;
A
#
# COMPACT_ATOMS: atom_id res chain seq x y z
N MET A 1 -94.94 48.82 6.85
CA MET A 1 -93.74 49.69 6.79
C MET A 1 -92.53 48.83 7.08
N GLN A 2 -91.52 48.83 6.17
CA GLN A 2 -90.11 48.36 6.24
C GLN A 2 -89.66 47.46 7.41
N LYS A 3 -88.78 46.45 7.30
CA LYS A 3 -87.79 45.93 6.33
C LYS A 3 -87.21 44.66 7.01
N GLY A 4 -86.58 43.74 6.25
CA GLY A 4 -85.46 42.94 6.80
C GLY A 4 -85.43 41.46 6.42
N LYS A 5 -84.49 41.11 5.53
CA LYS A 5 -84.10 39.77 5.10
C LYS A 5 -83.39 39.00 6.23
N CYS A 6 -83.39 37.65 6.20
CA CYS A 6 -82.22 36.79 5.93
C CYS A 6 -82.47 35.33 6.35
N VAL A 7 -82.19 34.39 5.46
CA VAL A 7 -82.27 32.92 5.62
C VAL A 7 -80.93 32.38 6.13
N ARG A 8 -80.89 31.43 7.07
CA ARG A 8 -79.80 30.45 7.27
C ARG A 8 -80.25 29.12 7.91
N THR A 9 -80.48 28.11 7.07
CA THR A 9 -79.72 26.84 6.90
C THR A 9 -79.03 26.13 8.10
N ILE A 10 -79.49 24.89 8.37
CA ILE A 10 -78.82 23.56 8.55
C ILE A 10 -77.86 23.25 9.74
N SER A 11 -78.25 22.15 10.42
CA SER A 11 -77.54 21.02 11.06
C SER A 11 -76.11 21.16 11.60
N VAL A 12 -75.90 20.61 12.81
CA VAL A 12 -74.59 20.17 13.30
C VAL A 12 -74.66 18.72 13.77
N ALA A 13 -73.64 17.99 13.33
CA ALA A 13 -73.45 16.56 13.38
C ALA A 13 -72.42 16.15 14.46
N ILE A 14 -72.59 14.91 14.93
CA ILE A 14 -71.58 13.85 15.17
C ILE A 14 -70.34 14.18 16.01
N LEU A 15 -70.29 13.49 17.15
CA LEU A 15 -69.19 13.35 18.11
C LEU A 15 -68.01 12.57 17.49
N CYS A 16 -66.80 13.13 17.48
CA CYS A 16 -65.59 12.46 17.01
C CYS A 16 -64.64 12.20 18.20
N LEU A 17 -64.40 10.91 18.51
CA LEU A 17 -63.46 10.44 19.53
C LEU A 17 -62.02 10.55 18.98
N TRP A 18 -61.12 11.22 19.71
CA TRP A 18 -59.70 11.31 19.36
C TRP A 18 -58.93 10.15 19.99
N LEU A 19 -58.47 9.22 19.15
CA LEU A 19 -57.46 8.20 19.49
C LEU A 19 -56.07 8.80 19.23
N LEU A 20 -55.29 9.03 20.29
CA LEU A 20 -53.88 9.42 20.21
C LEU A 20 -53.05 8.19 19.80
N ALA A 21 -52.70 8.11 18.52
CA ALA A 21 -51.66 7.20 18.03
C ALA A 21 -50.29 7.85 18.31
N LEU A 22 -49.54 7.30 19.26
CA LEU A 22 -48.11 7.60 19.40
C LEU A 22 -47.36 6.97 18.22
N PRO A 23 -46.61 7.74 17.41
CA PRO A 23 -45.76 7.15 16.39
C PRO A 23 -44.58 6.46 17.08
N LEU A 24 -44.50 5.14 16.90
CA LEU A 24 -43.30 4.36 17.19
C LEU A 24 -42.20 4.90 16.26
N MET A 25 -41.27 5.69 16.78
CA MET A 25 -40.08 6.10 16.05
C MET A 25 -39.27 4.83 15.79
N ALA A 26 -39.35 4.31 14.57
CA ALA A 26 -38.42 3.32 14.08
C ALA A 26 -37.02 3.96 14.12
N GLY A 27 -36.22 3.55 15.10
CA GLY A 27 -34.80 3.86 15.10
C GLY A 27 -34.24 3.32 13.79
N ALA A 28 -33.70 4.21 12.94
CA ALA A 28 -32.86 3.78 11.85
C ALA A 28 -31.70 3.01 12.47
N THR A 29 -31.72 1.68 12.36
CA THR A 29 -30.54 0.87 12.58
C THR A 29 -29.52 1.39 11.59
N TYR A 30 -28.47 2.06 12.05
CA TYR A 30 -27.29 2.32 11.23
C TYR A 30 -26.81 0.96 10.75
N GLY A 31 -27.05 0.67 9.46
CA GLY A 31 -26.48 -0.50 8.82
C GLY A 31 -24.96 -0.42 9.00
N ALA A 32 -24.37 -1.52 9.45
CA ALA A 32 -22.92 -1.65 9.49
C ALA A 32 -22.39 -1.26 8.11
N SER A 33 -21.54 -0.23 8.04
CA SER A 33 -20.85 0.11 6.80
C SER A 33 -20.11 -1.14 6.31
N GLU A 34 -20.34 -1.53 5.06
CA GLU A 34 -19.61 -2.64 4.44
C GLU A 34 -18.10 -2.38 4.52
N ALA A 35 -17.33 -3.41 4.86
CA ALA A 35 -15.88 -3.30 4.91
C ALA A 35 -15.33 -2.97 3.52
N GLY A 36 -14.32 -2.11 3.43
CA GLY A 36 -13.82 -1.69 2.13
C GLY A 36 -12.43 -1.08 2.19
N LEU A 37 -11.70 -1.24 1.09
CA LEU A 37 -10.36 -0.71 0.88
C LEU A 37 -10.33 0.13 -0.41
N VAL A 38 -9.66 1.28 -0.36
CA VAL A 38 -9.41 2.14 -1.52
C VAL A 38 -7.97 2.64 -1.48
N ILE A 39 -7.29 2.50 -2.61
CA ILE A 39 -5.95 3.07 -2.86
C ILE A 39 -6.03 4.11 -3.98
N ASP A 40 -5.09 5.04 -3.99
CA ASP A 40 -5.04 6.16 -4.93
C ASP A 40 -4.58 5.75 -6.34
N LYS A 41 -3.77 4.69 -6.45
CA LYS A 41 -3.30 4.13 -7.72
C LYS A 41 -3.08 2.63 -7.64
N LYS A 42 -2.88 1.99 -8.80
CA LYS A 42 -2.70 0.52 -8.91
C LYS A 42 -1.28 0.10 -9.29
N SER A 43 -0.38 1.06 -9.46
CA SER A 43 1.01 0.80 -9.83
C SER A 43 1.93 1.68 -8.98
N TYR A 44 2.83 1.01 -8.27
CA TYR A 44 3.82 1.65 -7.40
C TYR A 44 5.23 1.24 -7.83
N VAL A 45 6.21 1.95 -7.31
CA VAL A 45 7.62 1.53 -7.34
C VAL A 45 8.01 1.02 -5.95
N PRO A 46 9.03 0.15 -5.82
CA PRO A 46 9.47 -0.31 -4.51
C PRO A 46 9.79 0.87 -3.57
N GLY A 47 9.38 0.77 -2.30
CA GLY A 47 9.56 1.82 -1.31
C GLY A 47 8.52 2.93 -1.32
N GLU A 48 7.70 3.03 -2.37
CA GLU A 48 6.70 4.08 -2.44
C GLU A 48 5.62 3.90 -1.38
N GLN A 49 5.19 4.99 -0.75
CA GLN A 49 4.09 4.95 0.21
C GLN A 49 2.75 4.67 -0.49
N ILE A 50 2.02 3.69 0.03
CA ILE A 50 0.66 3.34 -0.37
C ILE A 50 -0.28 3.87 0.71
N GLN A 51 -1.11 4.86 0.36
CA GLN A 51 -2.16 5.35 1.24
C GLN A 51 -3.43 4.53 1.04
N VAL A 52 -3.83 3.82 2.10
CA VAL A 52 -4.98 2.91 2.09
C VAL A 52 -6.09 3.53 2.89
N LYS A 53 -7.12 4.03 2.22
CA LYS A 53 -8.36 4.43 2.88
C LYS A 53 -9.19 3.18 3.15
N TYR A 54 -9.57 2.97 4.40
CA TYR A 54 -10.39 1.82 4.79
C TYR A 54 -11.67 2.24 5.50
N GLN A 55 -12.65 1.33 5.47
CA GLN A 55 -13.89 1.37 6.23
C GLN A 55 -14.08 0.00 6.90
N ALA A 56 -14.41 -0.01 8.19
CA ALA A 56 -14.61 -1.21 8.99
C ALA A 56 -15.92 -1.13 9.81
N PRO A 57 -16.63 -2.25 10.00
CA PRO A 57 -17.71 -2.36 10.97
C PRO A 57 -17.27 -2.03 12.41
N ALA A 58 -18.14 -1.32 13.14
CA ALA A 58 -17.87 -0.89 14.52
C ALA A 58 -17.80 -2.03 15.55
N ASN A 59 -18.27 -3.23 15.19
CA ASN A 59 -18.32 -4.39 16.06
C ASN A 59 -17.12 -5.33 15.91
N TRP A 60 -16.12 -4.97 15.09
CA TRP A 60 -14.91 -5.76 14.97
C TRP A 60 -14.02 -5.65 16.21
N PRO A 61 -13.30 -6.73 16.56
CA PRO A 61 -12.28 -6.69 17.60
C PRO A 61 -11.12 -5.74 17.24
N SER A 62 -10.29 -5.42 18.23
CA SER A 62 -9.13 -4.54 18.04
C SER A 62 -8.03 -5.16 17.18
N ASP A 63 -8.04 -6.50 17.07
CA ASP A 63 -7.06 -7.28 16.32
C ASP A 63 -7.44 -7.48 14.84
N ALA A 64 -8.57 -6.91 14.38
CA ALA A 64 -8.83 -6.85 12.94
C ALA A 64 -7.69 -6.09 12.23
N TRP A 65 -7.28 -6.53 11.05
CA TRP A 65 -6.05 -6.05 10.43
C TRP A 65 -6.12 -5.90 8.92
N ILE A 66 -5.18 -5.12 8.38
CA ILE A 66 -4.93 -4.97 6.94
C ILE A 66 -3.46 -5.26 6.69
N GLY A 67 -3.14 -6.08 5.69
CA GLY A 67 -1.75 -6.39 5.34
C GLY A 67 -1.51 -6.51 3.85
N ILE A 68 -0.23 -6.56 3.47
CA ILE A 68 0.22 -6.78 2.09
C ILE A 68 0.56 -8.26 1.92
N ILE A 69 -0.12 -8.92 0.99
CA ILE A 69 0.02 -10.34 0.70
C ILE A 69 0.31 -10.52 -0.80
N PRO A 70 1.24 -11.42 -1.21
CA PRO A 70 1.44 -11.73 -2.63
C PRO A 70 0.13 -12.21 -3.29
N SER A 71 -0.21 -11.70 -4.48
CA SER A 71 -1.51 -12.02 -5.10
C SER A 71 -1.68 -13.48 -5.51
N ASN A 72 -0.61 -14.28 -5.53
CA ASN A 72 -0.69 -15.72 -5.78
C ASN A 72 -1.14 -16.53 -4.55
N ILE A 73 -1.18 -15.92 -3.36
CA ILE A 73 -1.71 -16.55 -2.15
C ILE A 73 -3.23 -16.57 -2.24
N ARG A 74 -3.83 -17.70 -1.87
CA ARG A 74 -5.28 -17.89 -1.94
C ARG A 74 -6.01 -16.93 -1.00
N HIS A 75 -7.01 -16.20 -1.52
CA HIS A 75 -7.88 -15.34 -0.73
C HIS A 75 -8.77 -16.12 0.26
N GLY A 76 -9.24 -15.43 1.29
CA GLY A 76 -10.36 -15.87 2.14
C GLY A 76 -9.99 -16.21 3.58
N SER A 77 -8.95 -17.02 3.82
CA SER A 77 -8.56 -17.43 5.16
C SER A 77 -7.54 -16.45 5.73
N GLU A 78 -7.84 -15.94 6.93
CA GLU A 78 -6.91 -15.07 7.65
C GLU A 78 -5.64 -15.82 8.05
N GLU A 79 -5.74 -17.00 8.67
CA GLU A 79 -4.59 -17.87 9.00
C GLU A 79 -3.64 -18.11 7.81
N VAL A 80 -4.17 -18.38 6.61
CA VAL A 80 -3.33 -18.56 5.42
C VAL A 80 -2.67 -17.25 5.00
N ASN A 81 -3.38 -16.13 5.08
CA ASN A 81 -2.85 -14.83 4.69
C ASN A 81 -1.82 -14.30 5.70
N ASP A 82 -2.02 -14.53 7.00
CA ASP A 82 -1.10 -14.19 8.10
C ASP A 82 0.26 -14.90 7.93
N GLN A 83 0.25 -16.17 7.51
CA GLN A 83 1.50 -16.90 7.21
C GLN A 83 2.30 -16.32 6.03
N HIS A 84 1.70 -15.43 5.24
CA HIS A 84 2.25 -14.94 3.97
C HIS A 84 2.28 -13.42 3.86
N ASP A 85 1.81 -12.70 4.86
CA ASP A 85 1.89 -11.27 4.86
C ASP A 85 3.35 -10.85 5.02
N ILE A 86 3.69 -9.72 4.40
CA ILE A 86 5.04 -9.16 4.51
C ILE A 86 5.04 -7.91 5.40
N THR A 87 3.85 -7.39 5.70
CA THR A 87 3.60 -6.29 6.63
C THR A 87 2.09 -6.18 6.86
N TYR A 88 1.72 -5.82 8.09
CA TYR A 88 0.34 -5.62 8.51
C TYR A 88 0.21 -4.46 9.50
N GLN A 89 -1.02 -3.96 9.65
CA GLN A 89 -1.40 -2.97 10.66
C GLN A 89 -2.78 -3.32 11.24
N TYR A 90 -2.91 -3.24 12.56
CA TYR A 90 -4.19 -3.41 13.24
C TYR A 90 -5.10 -2.18 13.06
N ILE A 91 -6.39 -2.44 12.91
CA ILE A 91 -7.45 -1.44 12.78
C ILE A 91 -7.79 -0.83 14.16
N GLU A 92 -7.62 -1.58 15.24
CA GLU A 92 -7.83 -1.12 16.62
C GLU A 92 -9.25 -0.58 16.86
N GLN A 93 -10.27 -1.32 16.40
CA GLN A 93 -11.70 -0.97 16.52
C GLN A 93 -12.12 0.36 15.87
N ARG A 94 -11.24 0.97 15.08
CA ARG A 94 -11.57 2.16 14.28
C ARG A 94 -12.49 1.75 13.14
N THR A 95 -13.51 2.56 12.87
CA THR A 95 -14.49 2.30 11.79
C THR A 95 -14.00 2.77 10.42
N GLY A 96 -12.88 3.48 10.35
CA GLY A 96 -12.29 3.94 9.11
C GLY A 96 -11.10 4.86 9.35
N GLY A 97 -10.34 5.11 8.30
CA GLY A 97 -9.16 5.94 8.37
C GLY A 97 -8.26 5.77 7.15
N ILE A 98 -7.02 6.24 7.29
CA ILE A 98 -5.94 6.04 6.33
C ILE A 98 -4.83 5.28 7.04
N MET A 99 -4.42 4.15 6.48
CA MET A 99 -3.17 3.47 6.82
C MET A 99 -2.13 3.74 5.73
N VAL A 100 -0.86 3.80 6.11
CA VAL A 100 0.24 4.00 5.17
C VAL A 100 1.11 2.76 5.17
N PHE A 101 1.24 2.11 4.03
CA PHE A 101 2.13 0.98 3.83
C PHE A 101 3.28 1.37 2.90
N THR A 102 4.35 0.59 2.89
CA THR A 102 5.47 0.74 1.96
C THR A 102 5.32 -0.31 0.86
N ALA A 103 5.34 0.11 -0.40
CA ALA A 103 5.29 -0.79 -1.54
C ALA A 103 6.49 -1.75 -1.52
N PRO A 104 6.27 -3.07 -1.61
CA PRO A 104 7.34 -4.06 -1.56
C PRO A 104 8.17 -4.12 -2.85
N GLY A 105 9.01 -5.15 -3.00
CA GLY A 105 9.68 -5.43 -4.27
C GLY A 105 8.70 -5.71 -5.43
N PRO A 106 9.20 -5.77 -6.67
CA PRO A 106 8.36 -5.94 -7.85
C PRO A 106 7.53 -7.21 -7.82
N GLY A 107 6.28 -7.10 -8.26
CA GLY A 107 5.35 -8.22 -8.22
C GLY A 107 3.90 -7.77 -8.28
N GLN A 108 3.02 -8.76 -8.14
CA GLN A 108 1.58 -8.56 -7.95
C GLN A 108 1.24 -8.79 -6.48
N TRP A 109 0.57 -7.81 -5.89
CA TRP A 109 0.32 -7.74 -4.46
C TRP A 109 -1.13 -7.35 -4.21
N ASP A 110 -1.67 -7.80 -3.08
CA ASP A 110 -2.96 -7.38 -2.57
C ASP A 110 -2.80 -6.74 -1.20
N LEU A 111 -3.51 -5.64 -0.98
CA LEU A 111 -3.91 -5.25 0.36
C LEU A 111 -5.17 -6.03 0.71
N ARG A 112 -5.14 -6.80 1.80
CA ARG A 112 -6.28 -7.61 2.26
C ARG A 112 -6.65 -7.22 3.68
N MET A 113 -7.94 -7.14 3.93
CA MET A 113 -8.55 -6.75 5.22
C MET A 113 -9.21 -7.96 5.85
N HIS A 114 -8.93 -8.20 7.13
CA HIS A 114 -9.44 -9.34 7.88
C HIS A 114 -10.18 -8.86 9.12
N ASP A 115 -11.26 -9.56 9.48
CA ASP A 115 -12.16 -9.14 10.55
C ASP A 115 -11.66 -9.47 11.97
N THR A 116 -10.63 -10.31 12.12
CA THR A 116 -9.94 -10.62 13.39
C THR A 116 -8.65 -11.42 13.14
N ASP A 117 -7.69 -11.33 14.06
CA ASP A 117 -6.42 -12.10 14.10
C ASP A 117 -6.56 -13.46 14.83
N SER A 118 -7.79 -13.99 14.87
CA SER A 118 -8.13 -15.17 15.67
C SER A 118 -8.99 -16.13 14.85
N ASN A 119 -8.45 -16.65 13.74
CA ASN A 119 -9.16 -17.44 12.74
C ASN A 119 -10.23 -16.61 12.03
N GLY A 120 -9.85 -15.41 11.60
CA GLY A 120 -10.72 -14.51 10.87
C GLY A 120 -10.97 -14.95 9.42
N ARG A 121 -11.62 -14.07 8.69
CA ARG A 121 -11.77 -14.19 7.23
C ARG A 121 -11.41 -12.90 6.54
N GLU A 122 -11.03 -13.04 5.29
CA GLU A 122 -10.91 -11.92 4.39
C GLU A 122 -12.28 -11.36 4.02
N VAL A 123 -12.41 -10.04 4.15
CA VAL A 123 -13.68 -9.31 3.96
C VAL A 123 -13.57 -8.20 2.92
N ALA A 124 -12.36 -7.74 2.60
CA ALA A 124 -12.10 -6.83 1.49
C ALA A 124 -10.66 -7.01 0.98
N SER A 125 -10.44 -6.74 -0.31
CA SER A 125 -9.11 -6.73 -0.91
C SER A 125 -9.00 -5.70 -2.03
N VAL A 126 -7.80 -5.18 -2.26
CA VAL A 126 -7.47 -4.39 -3.44
C VAL A 126 -6.08 -4.74 -3.97
N SER A 127 -6.02 -5.10 -5.26
CA SER A 127 -4.78 -5.49 -5.92
C SER A 127 -4.02 -4.29 -6.48
N PHE A 128 -2.70 -4.36 -6.44
CA PHE A 128 -1.77 -3.41 -7.05
C PHE A 128 -0.52 -4.14 -7.60
N THR A 129 0.15 -3.48 -8.54
CA THR A 129 1.43 -3.95 -9.08
C THR A 129 2.55 -3.08 -8.52
N VAL A 130 3.66 -3.70 -8.15
CA VAL A 130 4.93 -3.00 -7.98
C VAL A 130 5.82 -3.31 -9.16
N SER A 131 6.36 -2.28 -9.80
CA SER A 131 7.22 -2.44 -10.97
C SER A 131 8.50 -1.66 -10.84
N ASN A 132 9.55 -2.16 -11.48
CA ASN A 132 10.85 -1.48 -11.63
C ASN A 132 10.82 -0.26 -12.55
N ILE A 133 9.64 0.07 -13.09
CA ILE A 133 9.46 1.18 -14.00
C ILE A 133 8.80 2.28 -13.19
N ILE A 134 9.58 3.29 -12.82
CA ILE A 134 9.00 4.55 -12.35
C ILE A 134 8.28 5.15 -13.56
N PRO A 135 6.98 5.46 -13.51
CA PRO A 135 6.37 6.30 -14.52
C PRO A 135 7.20 7.60 -14.60
N ASN A 136 7.79 7.88 -15.76
CA ASN A 136 8.81 8.94 -16.03
C ASN A 136 10.30 8.64 -15.72
N SER A 137 10.73 7.43 -15.34
CA SER A 137 12.16 7.06 -15.40
C SER A 137 12.58 6.74 -16.84
N THR A 138 12.51 7.72 -17.74
CA THR A 138 13.11 7.59 -19.06
C THR A 138 14.63 7.61 -18.93
N GLY A 139 15.23 6.44 -18.73
CA GLY A 139 16.65 6.20 -18.97
C GLY A 139 17.44 5.65 -17.78
N GLN A 140 16.98 5.78 -16.53
CA GLN A 140 17.76 5.32 -15.37
C GLN A 140 17.75 3.80 -15.28
N LYS A 141 18.92 3.17 -15.30
CA LYS A 141 19.02 1.70 -15.38
C LYS A 141 20.40 1.19 -15.01
N LEU A 142 20.43 -0.03 -14.49
CA LEU A 142 21.64 -0.83 -14.29
C LEU A 142 21.71 -1.97 -15.31
N TRP A 143 22.92 -2.31 -15.74
CA TRP A 143 23.18 -3.48 -16.57
C TRP A 143 24.39 -4.26 -16.08
N LEU A 144 24.26 -5.58 -16.13
CA LEU A 144 25.34 -6.54 -15.94
C LEU A 144 25.49 -7.38 -17.21
N ASN A 145 26.73 -7.77 -17.52
CA ASN A 145 26.99 -8.69 -18.63
C ASN A 145 26.58 -10.14 -18.30
N LYS A 146 26.52 -10.47 -17.01
CA LYS A 146 26.07 -11.75 -16.46
C LYS A 146 25.52 -11.56 -15.05
N THR A 147 24.69 -12.48 -14.58
CA THR A 147 24.04 -12.41 -13.26
C THR A 147 24.49 -13.53 -12.32
N VAL A 148 25.52 -14.29 -12.68
CA VAL A 148 26.11 -15.34 -11.84
C VAL A 148 27.62 -15.14 -11.78
N PHE A 149 28.14 -14.99 -10.56
CA PHE A 149 29.55 -14.73 -10.27
C PHE A 149 30.09 -15.75 -9.28
N VAL A 150 31.41 -15.94 -9.25
CA VAL A 150 32.09 -16.66 -8.16
C VAL A 150 32.54 -15.66 -7.09
N PRO A 151 32.70 -16.06 -5.81
CA PRO A 151 33.19 -15.16 -4.77
C PRO A 151 34.51 -14.47 -5.15
N GLY A 152 34.61 -13.17 -4.89
CA GLY A 152 35.78 -12.36 -5.22
C GLY A 152 35.90 -11.97 -6.70
N GLU A 153 35.00 -12.43 -7.58
CA GLU A 153 35.01 -12.03 -9.00
C GLU A 153 34.69 -10.54 -9.16
N ARG A 154 35.35 -9.87 -10.10
CA ARG A 154 35.03 -8.48 -10.44
C ARG A 154 33.68 -8.38 -11.16
N ILE A 155 32.80 -7.54 -10.64
CA ILE A 155 31.51 -7.19 -11.22
C ILE A 155 31.63 -5.83 -11.90
N GLN A 156 31.40 -5.78 -13.22
CA GLN A 156 31.30 -4.52 -13.95
C GLN A 156 29.85 -4.12 -14.12
N VAL A 157 29.48 -3.01 -13.47
CA VAL A 157 28.12 -2.47 -13.45
C VAL A 157 28.07 -1.28 -14.36
N ARG A 158 27.32 -1.38 -15.47
CA ARG A 158 27.01 -0.23 -16.30
C ARG A 158 25.80 0.46 -15.70
N PHE A 159 25.80 1.79 -15.66
CA PHE A 159 24.68 2.56 -15.17
C PHE A 159 24.35 3.74 -16.09
N GLN A 160 23.10 4.16 -16.02
CA GLN A 160 22.56 5.40 -16.56
C GLN A 160 21.77 6.06 -15.44
N ALA A 161 22.06 7.33 -15.16
CA ALA A 161 21.48 8.14 -14.11
C ALA A 161 20.97 9.48 -14.67
N MET A 162 20.28 10.27 -13.85
CA MET A 162 19.93 11.64 -14.26
C MET A 162 21.13 12.57 -14.05
N ALA A 163 21.30 13.53 -14.97
CA ALA A 163 22.40 14.50 -14.91
C ALA A 163 22.27 15.51 -13.74
N ASN A 164 21.10 15.62 -13.11
CA ASN A 164 20.82 16.56 -12.04
C ASN A 164 20.79 15.92 -10.64
N TRP A 165 21.19 14.66 -10.51
CA TRP A 165 21.32 14.05 -9.18
C TRP A 165 22.45 14.70 -8.37
N PRO A 166 22.31 14.79 -7.04
CA PRO A 166 23.40 15.16 -6.15
C PRO A 166 24.64 14.28 -6.34
N SER A 167 25.80 14.77 -5.90
CA SER A 167 27.06 14.02 -5.97
C SER A 167 27.05 12.75 -5.11
N ASP A 168 26.18 12.71 -4.10
CA ASP A 168 26.02 11.61 -3.15
C ASP A 168 25.04 10.52 -3.61
N ALA A 169 24.44 10.63 -4.81
CA ALA A 169 23.73 9.51 -5.41
C ALA A 169 24.67 8.30 -5.50
N TRP A 170 24.19 7.09 -5.22
CA TRP A 170 25.08 5.93 -5.04
C TRP A 170 24.52 4.63 -5.62
N ILE A 171 25.42 3.68 -5.85
CA ILE A 171 25.10 2.29 -6.19
C ILE A 171 25.82 1.40 -5.19
N GLY A 172 25.11 0.44 -4.59
CA GLY A 172 25.71 -0.49 -3.63
C GLY A 172 25.20 -1.91 -3.77
N ILE A 173 25.89 -2.84 -3.12
CA ILE A 173 25.52 -4.26 -3.05
C ILE A 173 24.78 -4.50 -1.74
N ILE A 174 23.53 -4.95 -1.84
CA ILE A 174 22.64 -5.22 -0.70
C ILE A 174 22.12 -6.66 -0.83
N PRO A 175 22.00 -7.43 0.28
CA PRO A 175 21.37 -8.74 0.24
C PRO A 175 19.94 -8.66 -0.31
N SER A 176 19.54 -9.57 -1.21
CA SER A 176 18.23 -9.48 -1.88
C SER A 176 17.03 -9.68 -0.94
N ASN A 177 17.24 -10.15 0.29
CA ASN A 177 16.18 -10.29 1.30
C ASN A 177 15.88 -8.98 2.04
N ILE A 178 16.68 -7.92 1.83
CA ILE A 178 16.40 -6.61 2.40
C ILE A 178 15.31 -5.93 1.58
N SER A 179 14.32 -5.35 2.25
CA SER A 179 13.25 -4.61 1.59
C SER A 179 13.81 -3.52 0.69
N HIS A 180 13.31 -3.44 -0.55
CA HIS A 180 13.66 -2.39 -1.50
C HIS A 180 13.07 -1.04 -1.09
N GLY A 181 13.63 0.04 -1.64
CA GLY A 181 12.96 1.33 -1.63
C GLY A 181 13.69 2.44 -0.87
N SER A 182 13.69 2.39 0.46
CA SER A 182 14.32 3.45 1.26
C SER A 182 15.84 3.36 1.17
N GLU A 183 16.47 4.49 0.88
CA GLU A 183 17.92 4.62 0.97
C GLU A 183 18.44 4.36 2.39
N GLU A 184 17.79 4.92 3.42
CA GLU A 184 18.18 4.72 4.83
C GLU A 184 18.19 3.23 5.23
N VAL A 185 17.23 2.45 4.73
CA VAL A 185 17.21 1.00 4.99
C VAL A 185 18.33 0.33 4.21
N ASN A 186 18.50 0.66 2.93
CA ASN A 186 19.52 0.01 2.11
C ASN A 186 20.95 0.34 2.58
N ASP A 187 21.23 1.56 3.05
CA ASP A 187 22.52 1.98 3.61
C ASP A 187 22.89 1.20 4.88
N GLN A 188 21.91 0.81 5.71
CA GLN A 188 22.17 -0.03 6.88
C GLN A 188 22.65 -1.45 6.55
N TYR A 189 22.34 -1.96 5.35
CA TYR A 189 22.61 -3.34 4.95
C TYR A 189 23.54 -3.47 3.75
N ASP A 190 24.01 -2.35 3.21
CA ASP A 190 24.97 -2.38 2.14
C ASP A 190 26.30 -2.97 2.65
N ILE A 191 26.94 -3.76 1.81
CA ILE A 191 28.26 -4.33 2.15
C ILE A 191 29.38 -3.63 1.39
N THR A 192 29.01 -2.82 0.39
CA THR A 192 29.89 -1.93 -0.36
C THR A 192 29.04 -1.03 -1.24
N TYR A 193 29.47 0.22 -1.38
CA TYR A 193 28.85 1.23 -2.23
C TYR A 193 29.90 2.05 -2.98
N GLN A 194 29.44 2.74 -4.02
CA GLN A 194 30.18 3.77 -4.75
C GLN A 194 29.25 4.92 -5.14
N TYR A 195 29.75 6.15 -5.00
CA TYR A 195 29.03 7.34 -5.45
C TYR A 195 29.06 7.48 -6.99
N ILE A 196 27.93 7.88 -7.54
CA ILE A 196 27.74 8.21 -8.95
C ILE A 196 28.47 9.52 -9.30
N GLU A 197 28.63 10.44 -8.34
CA GLU A 197 29.38 11.69 -8.52
C GLU A 197 28.84 12.54 -9.70
N GLN A 198 27.52 12.71 -9.77
CA GLN A 198 26.83 13.48 -10.83
C GLN A 198 27.05 12.95 -12.27
N ARG A 199 27.66 11.78 -12.44
CA ARG A 199 27.79 11.13 -13.74
C ARG A 199 26.42 10.68 -14.22
N SER A 200 26.06 11.04 -15.45
CA SER A 200 24.81 10.57 -16.06
C SER A 200 24.91 9.14 -16.63
N SER A 201 26.12 8.61 -16.80
CA SER A 201 26.37 7.22 -17.17
C SER A 201 27.80 6.81 -16.85
N GLY A 202 28.07 5.51 -16.79
CA GLY A 202 29.42 5.01 -16.58
C GLY A 202 29.50 3.52 -16.29
N ILE A 203 30.69 3.10 -15.87
CA ILE A 203 30.97 1.76 -15.35
C ILE A 203 31.51 1.92 -13.94
N MET A 204 30.96 1.15 -13.00
CA MET A 204 31.52 0.94 -11.67
C MET A 204 32.02 -0.50 -11.55
N GLU A 205 33.07 -0.70 -10.77
CA GLU A 205 33.64 -2.03 -10.53
C GLU A 205 33.45 -2.41 -9.06
N PHE A 206 32.73 -3.51 -8.82
CA PHE A 206 32.56 -4.09 -7.49
C PHE A 206 33.24 -5.45 -7.41
N THR A 207 33.38 -5.98 -6.19
CA THR A 207 33.85 -7.34 -5.95
C THR A 207 32.66 -8.21 -5.52
N ALA A 208 32.50 -9.37 -6.15
CA ALA A 208 31.44 -10.32 -5.81
C ALA A 208 31.59 -10.76 -4.34
N PRO A 209 30.52 -10.67 -3.53
CA PRO A 209 30.55 -11.09 -2.13
C PRO A 209 30.71 -12.61 -1.95
N GLU A 210 30.49 -13.10 -0.74
CA GLU A 210 30.30 -14.54 -0.50
C GLU A 210 29.03 -15.07 -1.19
N ALA A 211 28.91 -16.41 -1.23
CA ALA A 211 27.78 -17.09 -1.86
C ALA A 211 26.43 -16.60 -1.30
N GLY A 212 25.48 -16.30 -2.21
CA GLY A 212 24.19 -15.72 -1.84
C GLY A 212 23.45 -15.05 -2.98
N HIS A 213 22.30 -14.46 -2.64
CA HIS A 213 21.49 -13.64 -3.53
C HIS A 213 21.64 -12.17 -3.16
N TRP A 214 22.00 -11.37 -4.16
CA TRP A 214 22.42 -9.99 -3.97
C TRP A 214 21.77 -9.09 -5.01
N ASP A 215 21.54 -7.84 -4.65
CA ASP A 215 21.12 -6.79 -5.55
C ASP A 215 22.20 -5.71 -5.63
N LEU A 216 22.42 -5.21 -6.83
CA LEU A 216 22.96 -3.86 -7.01
C LEU A 216 21.79 -2.89 -7.03
N ARG A 217 21.74 -1.94 -6.09
CA ARG A 217 20.66 -0.97 -5.96
C ARG A 217 21.21 0.44 -6.17
N MET A 218 20.50 1.26 -6.94
CA MET A 218 20.88 2.62 -7.29
C MET A 218 19.94 3.60 -6.59
N HIS A 219 20.51 4.56 -5.87
CA HIS A 219 19.80 5.60 -5.11
C HIS A 219 20.08 6.98 -5.68
N ASP A 220 19.08 7.87 -5.63
CA ASP A 220 19.20 9.23 -6.17
C ASP A 220 19.93 10.21 -5.25
N THR A 221 20.10 9.91 -3.96
CA THR A 221 20.88 10.69 -3.00
C THR A 221 21.14 9.88 -1.73
N ASP A 222 22.21 10.22 -1.00
CA ASP A 222 22.57 9.68 0.33
C ASP A 222 21.92 10.47 1.49
N SER A 223 20.81 11.14 1.19
CA SER A 223 20.15 12.06 2.13
C SER A 223 18.64 11.81 2.12
N ASN A 224 18.24 10.65 2.65
CA ASN A 224 16.86 10.17 2.64
C ASN A 224 16.36 9.98 1.20
N GLY A 225 17.21 9.34 0.40
CA GLY A 225 16.96 9.06 -1.01
C GLY A 225 15.96 7.94 -1.24
N ARG A 226 15.69 7.68 -2.52
CA ARG A 226 14.85 6.58 -2.99
C ARG A 226 15.67 5.67 -3.88
N GLU A 227 15.39 4.38 -3.79
CA GLU A 227 15.84 3.42 -4.76
C GLU A 227 15.19 3.70 -6.11
N ILE A 228 16.02 3.91 -7.13
CA ILE A 228 15.60 4.25 -8.48
C ILE A 228 15.60 3.04 -9.40
N SER A 229 16.56 2.13 -9.21
CA SER A 229 16.71 0.94 -10.01
C SER A 229 17.53 -0.09 -9.26
N TYR A 230 17.32 -1.36 -9.58
CA TYR A 230 18.20 -2.42 -9.10
C TYR A 230 18.41 -3.49 -10.17
N ILE A 231 19.42 -4.34 -9.96
CA ILE A 231 19.61 -5.58 -10.70
C ILE A 231 20.11 -6.68 -9.76
N SER A 232 19.40 -7.81 -9.75
CA SER A 232 19.77 -8.97 -8.93
C SER A 232 20.82 -9.83 -9.62
N PHE A 233 21.70 -10.43 -8.81
CA PHE A 233 22.67 -11.44 -9.21
C PHE A 233 22.83 -12.51 -8.11
N THR A 234 23.50 -13.61 -8.45
CA THR A 234 23.79 -14.69 -7.50
C THR A 234 25.28 -14.95 -7.49
N VAL A 235 25.83 -15.21 -6.30
CA VAL A 235 27.20 -15.69 -6.14
C VAL A 235 27.16 -17.17 -5.78
N ARG A 236 27.86 -18.02 -6.54
CA ARG A 236 27.98 -19.47 -6.31
C ARG A 236 29.12 -20.11 -7.09
#